data_AF-A0A928E6D7-F1
#
_entry.id   AF-A0A928E6D7-F1
#
_cell.length_a   1.000
_cell.length_b   1.000
_cell.length_c   1.000
_cell.angle_alpha   90.00
_cell.angle_beta   90.00
_cell.angle_gamma   90.00
#
_symmetry.space_group_name_H-M   'P 1'
#
loop_
_entity.id
_entity.type
_entity.pdbx_description
1 polymer ?
#
loop_
_entity_poly.entity_id
_entity_poly.type
_entity_poly.pdbx_seq_one_letter_code
_entity_poly.pdbx_strand_id
1 'polypeptide(L)'
;MKKILSVLLLIITATTTSHAFQVLSSKEMGKNDAKNQTVVVKCTTDTGKISNQTCSLRRYAKCSGTGSGKNCSGWQPWRDLRSPATQYTDWRAAASACCRAKGLR
;
A
#
# COMPACT_ATOMS: atom_id res chain seq x y z
N MET A 1 -9.89 4.58 -53.02
CA MET A 1 -8.83 5.31 -52.29
C MET A 1 -9.54 6.38 -51.47
N LYS A 2 -9.41 6.60 -50.16
CA LYS A 2 -8.48 6.17 -49.11
C LYS A 2 -9.25 6.39 -47.79
N LYS A 3 -9.36 5.37 -46.93
CA LYS A 3 -10.01 5.46 -45.61
C LYS A 3 -9.09 6.27 -44.69
N ILE A 4 -9.54 7.42 -44.18
CA ILE A 4 -8.78 8.18 -43.18
C ILE A 4 -9.19 7.64 -41.81
N LEU A 5 -8.52 6.57 -41.41
CA LEU A 5 -8.59 6.03 -40.05
C LEU A 5 -7.60 6.85 -39.20
N SER A 6 -8.09 7.93 -38.60
CA SER A 6 -7.33 8.68 -37.59
C SER A 6 -7.26 7.83 -36.32
N VAL A 7 -6.27 6.94 -36.26
CA VAL A 7 -5.93 6.20 -35.03
C VAL A 7 -5.34 7.20 -34.05
N LEU A 8 -6.17 7.51 -33.05
CA LEU A 8 -5.84 8.28 -31.87
C LEU A 8 -4.57 7.67 -31.23
N LEU A 9 -3.46 8.40 -31.34
CA LEU A 9 -2.21 8.09 -30.67
C LEU A 9 -2.43 8.28 -29.16
N LEU A 10 -2.85 7.23 -28.47
CA LEU A 10 -2.77 7.15 -27.02
C LEU A 10 -1.29 7.09 -26.64
N ILE A 11 -0.68 8.26 -26.54
CA ILE A 11 0.57 8.46 -25.82
C ILE A 11 0.24 8.15 -24.36
N ILE A 12 0.38 6.89 -23.98
CA ILE A 12 0.53 6.51 -22.58
C ILE A 12 1.89 7.09 -22.19
N THR A 13 1.91 8.34 -21.76
CA THR A 13 2.99 8.83 -20.90
C THR A 13 2.88 8.03 -19.61
N ALA A 14 3.46 6.83 -19.62
CA ALA A 14 3.88 6.18 -18.40
C ALA A 14 4.91 7.13 -17.81
N THR A 15 4.46 8.02 -16.94
CA THR A 15 5.34 8.73 -16.03
C THR A 15 6.05 7.64 -15.24
N THR A 16 7.27 7.32 -15.66
CA THR A 16 8.17 6.38 -15.00
C THR A 16 8.69 7.04 -13.73
N THR A 17 7.80 7.43 -12.83
CA THR A 17 8.14 7.47 -11.42
C THR A 17 8.40 6.03 -11.05
N SER A 18 9.68 5.62 -10.99
CA SER A 18 10.09 4.34 -10.44
C SER A 18 9.59 4.28 -9.00
N HIS A 19 8.36 3.81 -8.83
CA HIS A 19 7.77 3.63 -7.52
C HIS A 19 8.56 2.52 -6.82
N ALA A 20 9.05 2.82 -5.62
CA ALA A 20 9.77 1.87 -4.76
C ALA A 20 9.03 0.53 -4.61
N PHE A 21 7.71 0.53 -4.72
CA PHE A 21 6.91 -0.66 -4.52
C PHE A 21 5.67 -0.64 -5.42
N GLN A 22 5.16 -1.83 -5.74
CA GLN A 22 3.89 -2.04 -6.43
C GLN A 22 2.84 -2.50 -5.41
N VAL A 23 1.69 -1.81 -5.35
CA VAL A 23 0.57 -2.26 -4.51
C VAL A 23 -0.07 -3.50 -5.13
N LEU A 24 -0.09 -4.60 -4.39
CA LEU A 24 -0.77 -5.84 -4.77
C LEU A 24 -2.24 -5.83 -4.35
N SER A 25 -2.52 -5.30 -3.16
CA SER A 25 -3.88 -5.16 -2.67
C SER A 25 -3.96 -4.08 -1.58
N SER A 26 -5.03 -3.31 -1.63
CA SER A 26 -5.48 -2.43 -0.55
C SER A 26 -6.90 -2.85 -0.22
N LYS A 27 -7.08 -3.65 0.84
CA LYS A 27 -8.42 -4.06 1.27
C LYS A 27 -8.84 -3.19 2.44
N GLU A 28 -9.84 -2.35 2.19
CA GLU A 28 -10.64 -1.72 3.23
C GLU A 28 -11.79 -2.68 3.52
N MET A 29 -11.75 -3.40 4.64
CA MET A 29 -12.77 -4.41 4.93
C MET A 29 -14.03 -3.75 5.51
N GLY A 30 -15.21 -4.14 5.03
CA GLY A 30 -16.50 -3.51 5.39
C GLY A 30 -17.01 -3.78 6.81
N LYS A 31 -18.08 -3.04 7.17
CA LYS A 31 -18.82 -2.89 8.46
C LYS A 31 -18.40 -3.68 9.73
N ASN A 32 -18.13 -4.99 9.66
CA ASN A 32 -17.66 -5.78 10.82
C ASN A 32 -16.15 -5.70 11.04
N ASP A 33 -15.39 -5.54 9.96
CA ASP A 33 -13.93 -5.39 9.92
C ASP A 33 -13.48 -4.00 9.49
N ALA A 34 -14.41 -3.02 9.41
CA ALA A 34 -14.16 -1.60 9.10
C ALA A 34 -13.20 -0.88 10.06
N LYS A 35 -12.65 -1.63 11.03
CA LYS A 35 -11.66 -1.20 12.00
C LYS A 35 -10.28 -1.79 11.70
N ASN A 36 -10.07 -2.31 10.50
CA ASN A 36 -8.81 -2.89 10.05
C ASN A 36 -8.57 -2.58 8.57
N GLN A 37 -7.38 -2.08 8.26
CA GLN A 37 -6.91 -1.90 6.91
C GLN A 37 -5.61 -2.67 6.70
N THR A 38 -5.50 -3.33 5.56
CA THR A 38 -4.30 -4.06 5.18
C THR A 38 -3.88 -3.66 3.77
N VAL A 39 -2.58 -3.40 3.61
CA VAL A 39 -1.96 -3.09 2.33
C VAL A 39 -0.81 -4.07 2.11
N VAL A 40 -0.81 -4.73 0.97
CA VAL A 40 0.28 -5.61 0.56
C VAL A 40 0.98 -5.00 -0.63
N VAL A 41 2.30 -4.91 -0.58
CA VAL A 41 3.12 -4.40 -1.67
C VAL A 41 4.21 -5.40 -2.07
N LYS A 42 4.63 -5.38 -3.34
CA LYS A 42 5.91 -5.96 -3.79
C LYS A 42 6.95 -4.86 -3.83
N CYS A 43 8.14 -5.15 -3.32
CA CYS A 43 9.27 -4.25 -3.38
C CYS A 43 9.90 -4.25 -4.77
N THR A 44 10.55 -3.15 -5.15
CA THR A 44 11.35 -3.09 -6.37
C THR A 44 12.83 -3.22 -6.04
N THR A 45 13.61 -3.75 -6.97
CA THR A 45 15.07 -3.72 -6.89
C THR A 45 15.58 -2.32 -7.20
N ASP A 46 16.87 -2.07 -6.95
CA ASP A 46 17.49 -0.78 -7.29
C ASP A 46 17.41 -0.43 -8.78
N THR A 47 17.28 -1.46 -9.64
CA THR A 47 17.08 -1.34 -11.09
C THR A 47 15.63 -1.12 -11.51
N GLY A 48 14.69 -0.99 -10.56
CA GLY A 48 13.26 -0.79 -10.81
C GLY A 48 12.48 -2.07 -11.16
N LYS A 49 13.13 -3.25 -11.19
CA LYS A 49 12.43 -4.52 -11.40
C LYS A 49 11.65 -4.93 -10.15
N ILE A 50 10.42 -5.41 -10.34
CA ILE A 50 9.59 -5.95 -9.25
C ILE A 50 10.23 -7.22 -8.68
N SER A 51 10.42 -7.26 -7.37
CA SER A 51 10.92 -8.42 -6.63
C SER A 51 9.79 -9.34 -6.20
N ASN A 52 10.11 -10.61 -5.91
CA ASN A 52 9.17 -11.55 -5.27
C ASN A 52 8.97 -11.28 -3.78
N GLN A 53 9.78 -10.39 -3.19
CA GLN A 53 9.64 -9.98 -1.79
C GLN A 53 8.42 -9.08 -1.61
N THR A 54 7.60 -9.40 -0.60
CA THR A 54 6.41 -8.64 -0.23
C THR A 54 6.50 -8.05 1.17
N CYS A 55 5.79 -6.94 1.34
CA CYS A 55 5.58 -6.27 2.62
C CYS A 55 4.08 -6.16 2.89
N SER A 56 3.64 -6.63 4.06
CA SER A 56 2.24 -6.62 4.47
C SER A 56 2.07 -5.66 5.63
N LEU A 57 1.42 -4.55 5.36
CA LEU A 57 1.18 -3.47 6.30
C LEU A 57 -0.24 -3.56 6.83
N ARG A 58 -0.40 -3.27 8.12
CA ARG A 58 -1.72 -3.26 8.76
C ARG A 58 -1.86 -2.05 9.65
N ARG A 59 -3.09 -1.54 9.75
CA ARG A 59 -3.51 -0.63 10.81
C ARG A 59 -4.92 -0.93 11.27
N TYR A 60 -5.23 -0.54 12.50
CA TYR A 60 -6.54 -0.70 13.08
C TYR A 60 -7.17 0.65 13.40
N ALA A 61 -8.49 0.70 13.52
CA ALA A 61 -9.15 1.86 14.07
C ALA A 61 -8.73 2.03 15.53
N LYS A 62 -8.51 3.27 15.97
CA LYS A 62 -8.27 3.56 17.37
C LYS A 62 -9.61 3.46 18.09
N CYS A 63 -9.72 2.49 18.99
CA CYS A 63 -10.93 2.25 19.76
C CYS A 63 -10.64 2.41 21.26
N SER A 64 -11.61 2.96 21.98
CA SER A 64 -11.61 3.05 23.45
C SER A 64 -12.93 2.53 24.01
N GLY A 65 -12.91 2.09 25.27
CA GLY A 65 -14.06 1.46 25.93
C GLY A 65 -14.20 -0.03 25.62
N THR A 66 -15.17 -0.67 26.27
CA THR A 66 -15.47 -2.11 26.18
C THR A 66 -16.97 -2.33 25.95
N GLY A 67 -17.33 -3.49 25.40
CA GLY A 67 -18.73 -3.86 25.15
C GLY A 67 -19.49 -2.87 24.26
N SER A 68 -20.71 -2.55 24.67
CA SER A 68 -21.61 -1.58 24.00
C SER A 68 -21.10 -0.13 24.04
N GLY A 69 -20.15 0.20 24.93
CA GLY A 69 -19.51 1.52 25.01
C GLY A 69 -18.27 1.69 24.11
N LYS A 70 -17.96 0.72 23.24
CA LYS A 70 -16.76 0.77 22.39
C LYS A 70 -16.91 1.82 21.30
N ASN A 71 -16.21 2.94 21.47
CA ASN A 71 -16.18 4.01 20.49
C ASN A 71 -14.87 3.96 19.69
N CYS A 72 -14.94 4.09 18.37
CA CYS A 72 -13.76 4.00 17.50
C CYS A 72 -13.68 5.24 16.61
N SER A 73 -12.65 6.04 16.82
CA SER A 73 -12.42 7.28 16.08
C SER A 73 -10.95 7.37 15.67
N GLY A 74 -10.73 7.68 14.39
CA GLY A 74 -9.40 7.74 13.81
C GLY A 74 -8.73 6.37 13.65
N TRP A 75 -7.47 6.42 13.20
CA TRP A 75 -6.68 5.25 12.86
C TRP A 75 -5.42 5.19 13.70
N GLN A 76 -5.03 3.97 14.10
CA GLN A 76 -3.70 3.71 14.59
C GLN A 76 -2.67 3.89 13.46
N PRO A 77 -1.40 4.15 13.79
CA PRO A 77 -0.32 4.15 12.82
C PRO A 77 -0.23 2.82 12.06
N TRP A 78 0.21 2.90 10.80
CA TRP A 78 0.59 1.75 10.00
C TRP A 78 1.80 1.06 10.61
N ARG A 79 1.77 -0.27 10.58
CA ARG A 79 2.87 -1.13 11.03
C ARG A 79 3.09 -2.24 10.02
N ASP A 80 4.35 -2.67 9.89
CA ASP A 80 4.67 -3.92 9.22
C ASP A 80 4.26 -5.08 10.14
N LEU A 81 3.50 -6.04 9.61
CA LEU A 81 3.09 -7.23 10.35
C LEU A 81 4.26 -8.08 10.82
N ARG A 82 5.38 -8.07 10.10
CA ARG A 82 6.58 -8.84 10.47
C ARG A 82 7.51 -8.09 11.42
N SER A 83 7.36 -6.77 11.54
CA SER A 83 8.13 -5.94 12.47
C SER A 83 7.26 -4.79 13.03
N PRO A 84 6.40 -5.09 14.03
CA PRO A 84 5.40 -4.14 14.52
C PRO A 84 5.95 -3.06 15.46
N ALA A 85 7.27 -3.03 15.70
CA ALA A 85 7.93 -2.06 16.57
C ALA A 85 7.91 -0.65 15.96
N THR A 86 8.02 -0.53 14.64
CA THR A 86 8.04 0.76 13.96
C THR A 86 6.65 1.18 13.49
N GLN A 87 6.30 2.43 13.75
CA GLN A 87 5.00 3.01 13.49
C GLN A 87 5.12 4.11 12.44
N TYR A 88 4.21 4.12 11.47
CA TYR A 88 4.21 5.07 10.37
C TYR A 88 2.84 5.73 10.22
N THR A 89 2.82 7.02 9.94
CA THR A 89 1.58 7.77 9.71
C THR A 89 0.97 7.46 8.33
N ASP A 90 1.82 7.14 7.34
CA ASP A 90 1.43 6.75 5.98
C ASP A 90 1.92 5.34 5.62
N TRP A 91 1.11 4.60 4.88
CA TRP A 91 1.44 3.24 4.46
C TRP A 91 2.58 3.22 3.45
N ARG A 92 2.76 4.28 2.64
CA ARG A 92 3.88 4.35 1.67
C ARG A 92 5.23 4.45 2.37
N ALA A 93 5.29 5.21 3.47
CA ALA A 93 6.48 5.30 4.30
C ALA A 93 6.80 3.94 4.94
N ALA A 94 5.78 3.25 5.46
CA ALA A 94 5.95 1.90 6.00
C ALA A 94 6.39 0.88 4.94
N ALA A 95 5.82 0.96 3.72
CA ALA A 95 6.18 0.11 2.58
C ALA A 95 7.63 0.32 2.18
N SER A 96 8.04 1.57 2.01
CA SER A 96 9.43 1.94 1.68
C SER A 96 10.42 1.42 2.72
N ALA A 97 10.11 1.61 4.00
CA ALA A 97 10.99 1.15 5.08
C ALA A 97 11.08 -0.38 5.14
N CYS A 98 9.95 -1.08 4.95
CA CYS A 98 9.95 -2.54 4.87
C CYS A 98 10.75 -3.06 3.67
N CYS A 99 10.66 -2.40 2.50
CA CYS A 99 11.47 -2.76 1.34
C CYS A 99 12.96 -2.51 1.58
N ARG A 100 13.33 -1.37 2.17
CA ARG A 100 14.72 -1.07 2.54
C ARG A 100 15.29 -2.06 3.55
N ALA A 101 14.51 -2.49 4.53
CA ALA A 101 14.93 -3.52 5.49
C ALA A 101 15.25 -4.87 4.84
N LYS A 102 14.77 -5.10 3.60
CA LYS A 102 15.06 -6.29 2.78
C LYS A 102 16.19 -6.05 1.77
N GLY A 103 16.87 -4.91 1.83
CA GLY A 103 17.87 -4.50 0.83
C GLY A 103 17.26 -4.17 -0.53
N LEU A 104 16.01 -3.71 -0.56
CA LEU A 104 15.27 -3.35 -1.76
C LEU A 104 14.85 -1.89 -1.71
N ARG A 105 14.39 -1.37 -2.85
CA ARG A 105 14.02 0.01 -3.03
C ARG A 105 12.59 0.29 -2.59
#